data_AF-A0A2C8FAP7-F1
#
_entry.id   AF-A0A2C8FAP7-F1
#
_cell.length_a   1.000
_cell.length_b   1.000
_cell.length_c   1.000
_cell.angle_alpha   90.00
_cell.angle_beta   90.00
_cell.angle_gamma   90.00
#
_symmetry.space_group_name_H-M   'P 1'
#
loop_
_entity.id
_entity.type
_entity.pdbx_description
1 polymer ?
#
loop_
_entity_poly.entity_id
_entity_poly.type
_entity_poly.pdbx_seq_one_letter_code
_entity_poly.pdbx_strand_id
1 'polypeptide(L)'
;MRQLSFILILLVVTLFACDNMTPARKGNKDFERAWRSLMLKDFAKASEYFTDGADDYAQALADESDSRLIEFGSTQAKAGMSFYFAGRYQEAADTMKTLAAVEKELWEAPLFAALAHGRLGDREAFVHWLELFRANNPGLAKLNETMRATTIGLASRAMSLEEATETLEQGVVSQYIHNVRIGVTTGTIGKERCEGQYWWRYYDTPCTGR
;
A
#
# COMPACT_ATOMS: atom_id res chain seq x y z
N MET A 1 8.30 21.36 -52.78
CA MET A 1 7.88 21.98 -51.49
C MET A 1 6.51 21.54 -50.95
N ARG A 2 5.80 20.55 -51.54
CA ARG A 2 4.51 20.04 -51.01
C ARG A 2 4.58 18.75 -50.17
N GLN A 3 5.73 18.05 -50.15
CA GLN A 3 5.88 16.80 -49.40
C GLN A 3 6.39 16.97 -47.95
N LEU A 4 6.96 18.12 -47.60
CA LEU A 4 7.42 18.40 -46.23
C LEU A 4 6.27 18.69 -45.25
N SER A 5 5.12 19.16 -45.73
CA SER A 5 3.95 19.46 -44.89
C SER A 5 3.19 18.20 -44.43
N PHE A 6 3.31 17.08 -45.13
CA PHE A 6 2.64 15.83 -44.74
C PHE A 6 3.39 15.05 -43.65
N ILE A 7 4.72 15.20 -43.55
CA ILE A 7 5.53 14.53 -42.53
C ILE A 7 5.35 15.22 -41.16
N LEU A 8 5.10 16.53 -41.12
CA LEU A 8 4.89 17.26 -39.87
C LEU A 8 3.53 16.95 -39.21
N ILE A 9 2.50 16.61 -39.98
CA ILE A 9 1.17 16.27 -39.45
C ILE A 9 1.17 14.85 -38.86
N LEU A 10 1.98 13.92 -39.38
CA LEU A 10 2.06 12.57 -38.83
C LEU A 10 2.82 12.48 -37.49
N LEU A 11 3.70 13.45 -37.19
CA LEU A 11 4.49 13.46 -35.95
C LEU A 11 3.71 14.03 -34.74
N VAL A 12 2.66 14.83 -34.98
CA VAL A 12 1.84 15.42 -33.91
C VAL A 12 0.77 14.44 -33.40
N VAL A 13 0.35 13.47 -34.22
CA VAL A 13 -0.70 12.50 -33.85
C VAL A 13 -0.19 11.38 -32.94
N THR A 14 1.11 11.09 -32.91
CA THR A 14 1.68 10.04 -32.04
C THR A 14 1.97 10.50 -30.61
N LEU A 15 1.94 11.80 -30.32
CA LEU A 15 2.19 12.34 -28.97
C LEU A 15 0.95 12.32 -28.05
N PHE A 16 -0.23 12.01 -28.58
CA PHE A 16 -1.49 11.89 -27.81
C PHE A 16 -1.97 10.45 -27.63
N ALA A 17 -1.15 9.45 -27.99
CA ALA A 17 -1.41 8.06 -27.61
C ALA A 17 -1.09 7.77 -26.12
N CYS A 18 -0.67 8.79 -25.37
CA CYS A 18 -0.37 8.69 -23.94
C CYS A 18 -1.66 8.71 -23.11
N ASP A 19 -1.85 7.59 -22.41
CA ASP A 19 -2.61 7.45 -21.16
C ASP A 19 -4.14 7.35 -21.22
N ASN A 20 -4.65 6.43 -22.05
CA ASN A 20 -5.91 5.73 -21.76
C ASN A 20 -5.74 4.68 -20.63
N MET A 21 -4.92 4.96 -19.62
CA MET A 21 -4.84 4.13 -18.41
C MET A 21 -6.03 4.49 -17.53
N THR A 22 -6.79 3.47 -17.10
CA THR A 22 -7.83 3.68 -16.10
C THR A 22 -7.22 4.18 -14.80
N PRO A 23 -7.94 4.98 -13.98
CA PRO A 23 -7.43 5.47 -12.70
C PRO A 23 -6.83 4.36 -11.83
N ALA A 24 -7.47 3.19 -11.71
CA ALA A 24 -6.92 2.07 -10.95
C ALA A 24 -5.57 1.56 -11.47
N ARG A 25 -5.32 1.63 -12.79
CA ARG A 25 -4.01 1.27 -13.36
C ARG A 25 -2.94 2.32 -13.07
N LYS A 26 -3.30 3.60 -13.05
CA LYS A 26 -2.38 4.68 -12.67
C LYS A 26 -2.02 4.58 -11.19
N GLY A 27 -3.03 4.43 -10.32
CA GLY A 27 -2.82 4.20 -8.89
C GLY A 27 -1.93 2.99 -8.59
N ASN A 28 -2.06 1.88 -9.33
CA ASN A 28 -1.16 0.73 -9.21
C ASN A 28 0.30 1.05 -9.54
N LYS A 29 0.53 1.89 -10.55
CA LYS A 29 1.87 2.30 -10.99
C LYS A 29 2.50 3.27 -9.98
N ASP A 30 1.71 4.19 -9.44
CA ASP A 30 2.20 5.13 -8.44
C ASP A 30 2.41 4.46 -7.07
N PHE A 31 1.56 3.52 -6.67
CA PHE A 31 1.83 2.67 -5.51
C PHE A 31 3.17 1.93 -5.65
N GLU A 32 3.46 1.37 -6.82
CA GLU A 32 4.72 0.66 -7.08
C GLU A 32 5.94 1.59 -6.94
N ARG A 33 5.86 2.80 -7.51
CA ARG A 33 6.91 3.82 -7.40
C ARG A 33 7.08 4.31 -5.96
N ALA A 34 5.98 4.48 -5.24
CA ALA A 34 5.95 4.84 -3.83
C ALA A 34 6.63 3.77 -2.99
N TRP A 35 6.27 2.51 -3.21
CA TRP A 35 6.81 1.36 -2.50
C TRP A 35 8.31 1.23 -2.69
N ARG A 36 8.78 1.38 -3.92
CA ARG A 36 10.22 1.39 -4.24
C ARG A 36 10.95 2.51 -3.51
N SER A 37 10.40 3.71 -3.55
CA SER A 37 10.99 4.87 -2.88
C SER A 37 11.04 4.66 -1.36
N LEU A 38 9.97 4.09 -0.77
CA LEU A 38 9.92 3.72 0.65
C LEU A 38 10.99 2.69 1.02
N MET A 39 11.19 1.64 0.21
CA MET A 39 12.22 0.62 0.46
C MET A 39 13.64 1.17 0.33
N LEU A 40 13.85 2.17 -0.54
CA LEU A 40 15.09 2.94 -0.66
C LEU A 40 15.24 4.05 0.39
N LYS A 41 14.25 4.21 1.29
CA LYS A 41 14.18 5.25 2.32
C LYS A 41 14.15 6.68 1.78
N ASP A 42 13.71 6.87 0.55
CA ASP A 42 13.38 8.17 -0.03
C ASP A 42 11.94 8.53 0.35
N PHE A 43 11.74 8.91 1.61
CA PHE A 43 10.41 9.12 2.19
C PHE A 43 9.66 10.30 1.55
N ALA A 44 10.38 11.34 1.13
CA ALA A 44 9.77 12.49 0.47
C ALA A 44 9.13 12.06 -0.86
N LYS A 45 9.89 11.32 -1.68
CA LYS A 45 9.39 10.82 -2.95
C LYS A 45 8.34 9.72 -2.80
N ALA A 46 8.48 8.87 -1.78
CA ALA A 46 7.45 7.90 -1.45
C ALA A 46 6.11 8.59 -1.12
N SER A 47 6.14 9.66 -0.33
CA SER A 47 4.96 10.44 0.03
C SER A 47 4.30 11.10 -1.18
N GLU A 48 5.08 11.66 -2.12
CA GLU A 48 4.56 12.19 -3.39
C GLU A 48 3.80 11.10 -4.16
N TYR A 49 4.42 9.96 -4.42
CA TYR A 49 3.78 8.88 -5.18
C TYR A 49 2.59 8.23 -4.45
N PHE A 50 2.62 8.13 -3.12
CA PHE A 50 1.44 7.65 -2.39
C PHE A 50 0.27 8.64 -2.47
N THR A 51 0.56 9.94 -2.53
CA THR A 51 -0.45 10.99 -2.71
C THR A 51 -1.09 10.88 -4.08
N ASP A 52 -0.27 10.83 -5.14
CA ASP A 52 -0.76 10.65 -6.52
C ASP A 52 -1.59 9.36 -6.66
N GLY A 53 -1.06 8.24 -6.12
CA GLY A 53 -1.76 6.96 -6.14
C GLY A 53 -3.07 6.98 -5.37
N ALA A 54 -3.13 7.67 -4.23
CA ALA A 54 -4.38 7.85 -3.46
C ALA A 54 -5.43 8.61 -4.27
N ASP A 55 -5.05 9.67 -4.98
CA ASP A 55 -5.97 10.44 -5.82
C ASP A 55 -6.54 9.60 -6.96
N ASP A 56 -5.69 8.83 -7.65
CA ASP A 56 -6.11 7.89 -8.69
C ASP A 56 -7.02 6.77 -8.16
N TYR A 57 -6.72 6.21 -6.97
CA TYR A 57 -7.58 5.20 -6.36
C TYR A 57 -8.92 5.76 -5.89
N ALA A 58 -8.95 6.99 -5.37
CA ALA A 58 -10.21 7.65 -5.03
C ALA A 58 -11.07 7.88 -6.28
N GLN A 59 -10.46 8.30 -7.39
CA GLN A 59 -11.16 8.40 -8.67
C GLN A 59 -11.69 7.03 -9.13
N ALA A 60 -10.88 5.97 -9.04
CA ALA A 60 -11.29 4.61 -9.40
C ALA A 60 -12.47 4.09 -8.56
N LEU A 61 -12.47 4.37 -7.26
CA LEU A 61 -13.56 3.96 -6.35
C LEU A 61 -14.85 4.75 -6.59
N ALA A 62 -14.75 5.97 -7.13
CA ALA A 62 -15.91 6.79 -7.49
C ALA A 62 -16.48 6.48 -8.88
N ASP A 63 -15.69 5.85 -9.77
CA ASP A 63 -16.08 5.54 -11.15
C ASP A 63 -16.53 4.07 -11.30
N GLU A 64 -17.84 3.86 -11.49
CA GLU A 64 -18.43 2.53 -11.70
C GLU A 64 -17.85 1.78 -12.92
N SER A 65 -17.28 2.49 -13.89
CA SER A 65 -16.71 1.90 -15.10
C SER A 65 -15.33 1.24 -14.89
N ASP A 66 -14.62 1.55 -13.80
CA ASP A 66 -13.33 0.92 -13.41
C ASP A 66 -13.52 -0.27 -12.44
N SER A 67 -14.78 -0.67 -12.21
CA SER A 67 -15.22 -1.62 -11.17
C SER A 67 -14.41 -2.92 -11.10
N ARG A 68 -14.09 -3.53 -12.24
CA ARG A 68 -13.46 -4.86 -12.21
C ARG A 68 -12.06 -4.88 -11.59
N LEU A 69 -11.23 -3.85 -11.79
CA LEU A 69 -9.86 -3.85 -11.26
C LEU A 69 -9.83 -3.44 -9.78
N ILE A 70 -10.71 -2.52 -9.38
CA ILE A 70 -10.79 -2.04 -8.00
C ILE A 70 -11.46 -3.04 -7.06
N GLU A 71 -12.20 -4.02 -7.58
CA GLU A 71 -12.77 -5.14 -6.82
C GLU A 71 -11.73 -6.18 -6.35
N PHE A 72 -10.53 -6.24 -6.96
CA PHE A 72 -9.52 -7.19 -6.49
C PHE A 72 -8.97 -6.77 -5.13
N GLY A 73 -8.92 -7.70 -4.18
CA GLY A 73 -8.42 -7.45 -2.82
C GLY A 73 -7.00 -6.86 -2.79
N SER A 74 -6.13 -7.25 -3.72
CA SER A 74 -4.80 -6.64 -3.87
C SER A 74 -4.82 -5.17 -4.30
N THR A 75 -5.75 -4.77 -5.19
CA THR A 75 -5.90 -3.37 -5.57
C THR A 75 -6.45 -2.56 -4.40
N GLN A 76 -7.44 -3.08 -3.67
CA GLN A 76 -7.98 -2.43 -2.48
C GLN A 76 -6.94 -2.29 -1.36
N ALA A 77 -6.09 -3.30 -1.16
CA ALA A 77 -4.99 -3.23 -0.22
C ALA A 77 -4.04 -2.06 -0.54
N LYS A 78 -3.66 -1.92 -1.82
CA LYS A 78 -2.83 -0.81 -2.28
C LYS A 78 -3.53 0.53 -2.13
N ALA A 79 -4.83 0.60 -2.41
CA ALA A 79 -5.63 1.81 -2.21
C ALA A 79 -5.62 2.23 -0.74
N GLY A 80 -5.99 1.33 0.19
CA GLY A 80 -5.99 1.62 1.62
C GLY A 80 -4.60 2.00 2.16
N MET A 81 -3.53 1.37 1.69
CA MET A 81 -2.16 1.73 2.05
C MET A 81 -1.77 3.10 1.49
N SER A 82 -2.14 3.42 0.24
CA SER A 82 -1.88 4.73 -0.37
C SER A 82 -2.60 5.84 0.37
N PHE A 83 -3.89 5.65 0.69
CA PHE A 83 -4.65 6.56 1.52
C PHE A 83 -3.97 6.81 2.86
N TYR A 84 -3.49 5.73 3.51
CA TYR A 84 -2.80 5.85 4.79
C TYR A 84 -1.52 6.70 4.69
N PHE A 85 -0.63 6.38 3.75
CA PHE A 85 0.63 7.10 3.58
C PHE A 85 0.44 8.52 3.04
N ALA A 86 -0.68 8.81 2.38
CA ALA A 86 -1.08 10.16 1.96
C ALA A 86 -1.76 10.98 3.09
N GLY A 87 -1.93 10.43 4.29
CA GLY A 87 -2.60 11.11 5.41
C GLY A 87 -4.13 11.12 5.33
N ARG A 88 -4.72 10.36 4.41
CA ARG A 88 -6.17 10.22 4.19
C ARG A 88 -6.73 9.10 5.07
N TYR A 89 -6.59 9.25 6.39
CA TYR A 89 -6.80 8.16 7.35
C TYR A 89 -8.23 7.61 7.37
N GLN A 90 -9.25 8.45 7.20
CA GLN A 90 -10.64 7.98 7.16
C GLN A 90 -10.88 7.03 5.97
N GLU A 91 -10.41 7.41 4.78
CA GLU A 91 -10.54 6.58 3.57
C GLU A 91 -9.73 5.29 3.68
N ALA A 92 -8.55 5.34 4.30
CA ALA A 92 -7.77 4.15 4.62
C ALA A 92 -8.55 3.20 5.55
N ALA A 93 -9.14 3.72 6.64
CA ALA A 93 -9.93 2.92 7.58
C ALA A 93 -11.13 2.26 6.91
N ASP A 94 -11.91 3.01 6.12
CA ASP A 94 -13.11 2.50 5.45
C ASP A 94 -12.78 1.46 4.38
N THR A 95 -11.73 1.70 3.58
CA THR A 95 -11.24 0.75 2.57
C THR A 95 -10.76 -0.54 3.23
N MET A 96 -9.93 -0.43 4.26
CA MET A 96 -9.35 -1.59 4.94
C MET A 96 -10.39 -2.39 5.73
N LYS A 97 -11.38 -1.72 6.32
CA LYS A 97 -12.52 -2.38 6.97
C LYS A 97 -13.32 -3.23 5.98
N THR A 98 -13.63 -2.65 4.82
CA THR A 98 -14.36 -3.36 3.76
C THR A 98 -13.55 -4.56 3.28
N LEU A 99 -12.25 -4.37 3.04
CA LEU A 99 -11.35 -5.42 2.61
C LEU A 99 -11.22 -6.56 3.63
N ALA A 100 -11.09 -6.24 4.92
CA ALA A 100 -11.00 -7.25 5.99
C ALA A 100 -12.27 -8.09 6.12
N ALA A 101 -13.44 -7.55 5.73
CA ALA A 101 -14.70 -8.28 5.75
C ALA A 101 -14.78 -9.33 4.62
N VAL A 102 -14.14 -9.07 3.47
CA VAL A 102 -14.17 -9.95 2.30
C VAL A 102 -12.97 -10.90 2.23
N GLU A 103 -11.77 -10.42 2.56
CA GLU A 103 -10.49 -11.13 2.43
C GLU A 103 -9.87 -11.37 3.81
N LYS A 104 -10.42 -12.33 4.56
CA LYS A 104 -10.05 -12.57 5.97
C LYS A 104 -8.59 -12.97 6.19
N GLU A 105 -7.96 -13.54 5.17
CA GLU A 105 -6.55 -13.97 5.21
C GLU A 105 -5.58 -12.81 4.90
N LEU A 106 -6.10 -11.66 4.45
CA LEU A 106 -5.29 -10.51 4.11
C LEU A 106 -4.94 -9.70 5.36
N TRP A 107 -3.76 -9.96 5.90
CA TRP A 107 -3.29 -9.33 7.14
C TRP A 107 -3.06 -7.83 7.05
N GLU A 108 -2.81 -7.26 5.88
CA GLU A 108 -2.66 -5.81 5.71
C GLU A 108 -3.94 -5.07 6.10
N ALA A 109 -5.11 -5.67 5.84
CA ALA A 109 -6.38 -5.02 6.09
C ALA A 109 -6.59 -4.65 7.58
N PRO A 110 -6.59 -5.60 8.53
CA PRO A 110 -6.73 -5.24 9.94
C PRO A 110 -5.56 -4.38 10.46
N LEU A 111 -4.34 -4.56 9.94
CA LEU A 111 -3.19 -3.77 10.35
C LEU A 111 -3.32 -2.28 9.97
N PHE A 112 -3.62 -1.99 8.70
CA PHE A 112 -3.75 -0.61 8.23
C PHE A 112 -5.05 0.04 8.71
N ALA A 113 -6.10 -0.74 8.97
CA ALA A 113 -7.27 -0.24 9.69
C ALA A 113 -6.89 0.23 11.12
N ALA A 114 -6.15 -0.58 11.88
CA ALA A 114 -5.67 -0.20 13.21
C ALA A 114 -4.87 1.10 13.14
N LEU A 115 -3.86 1.16 12.28
CA LEU A 115 -3.01 2.33 12.08
C LEU A 115 -3.83 3.59 11.75
N ALA A 116 -4.78 3.49 10.81
CA ALA A 116 -5.65 4.60 10.44
C ALA A 116 -6.47 5.12 11.63
N HIS A 117 -7.09 4.22 12.41
CA HIS A 117 -7.82 4.60 13.62
C HIS A 117 -6.92 5.21 14.70
N GLY A 118 -5.67 4.74 14.81
CA GLY A 118 -4.66 5.35 15.68
C GLY A 118 -4.39 6.81 15.34
N ARG A 119 -4.21 7.11 14.04
CA ARG A 119 -4.04 8.49 13.54
C ARG A 119 -5.31 9.35 13.66
N LEU A 120 -6.49 8.74 13.64
CA LEU A 120 -7.78 9.41 13.90
C LEU A 120 -8.05 9.64 15.40
N GLY A 121 -7.22 9.13 16.30
CA GLY A 121 -7.40 9.25 17.75
C GLY A 121 -8.41 8.26 18.35
N ASP A 122 -8.88 7.29 17.57
CA ASP A 122 -9.84 6.27 17.99
C ASP A 122 -9.13 5.07 18.63
N ARG A 123 -8.93 5.16 19.94
CA ARG A 123 -8.24 4.12 20.73
C ARG A 123 -8.97 2.78 20.70
N GLU A 124 -10.29 2.78 20.76
CA GLU A 124 -11.07 1.54 20.85
C GLU A 124 -10.97 0.76 19.54
N ALA A 125 -11.17 1.45 18.40
CA ALA A 125 -11.02 0.83 17.09
C ALA A 125 -9.57 0.41 16.81
N PHE A 126 -8.57 1.21 17.21
CA PHE A 126 -7.15 0.83 17.10
C PHE A 126 -6.88 -0.52 17.78
N VAL A 127 -7.34 -0.70 19.02
CA VAL A 127 -7.14 -1.94 19.78
C VAL A 127 -7.89 -3.10 19.14
N HIS A 128 -9.16 -2.88 18.77
CA HIS A 128 -9.99 -3.90 18.11
C HIS A 128 -9.32 -4.47 16.84
N TRP A 129 -8.87 -3.59 15.95
CA TRP A 129 -8.23 -3.98 14.70
C TRP A 129 -6.87 -4.65 14.92
N LEU A 130 -6.11 -4.23 15.93
CA LEU A 130 -4.88 -4.91 16.32
C LEU A 130 -5.12 -6.34 16.81
N GLU A 131 -6.18 -6.56 17.60
CA GLU A 131 -6.56 -7.91 18.05
C GLU A 131 -6.96 -8.79 16.88
N LEU A 132 -7.72 -8.25 15.92
CA LEU A 132 -8.09 -8.97 14.71
C LEU A 132 -6.87 -9.35 13.87
N PHE A 133 -5.90 -8.44 13.72
CA PHE A 133 -4.63 -8.75 13.07
C PHE A 133 -3.92 -9.92 13.77
N ARG A 134 -3.83 -9.90 15.11
CA ARG A 134 -3.16 -10.96 15.89
C ARG A 134 -3.84 -12.32 15.74
N ALA A 135 -5.17 -12.33 15.67
CA ALA A 135 -5.94 -13.55 15.48
C ALA A 135 -5.69 -14.18 14.10
N ASN A 136 -5.46 -13.35 13.08
CA ASN A 136 -5.40 -13.80 11.68
C ASN A 136 -3.97 -14.00 11.14
N ASN A 137 -2.92 -13.50 11.79
CA ASN A 137 -1.57 -13.60 11.25
C ASN A 137 -0.44 -13.83 12.28
N PRO A 138 0.08 -15.07 12.41
CA PRO A 138 1.13 -15.38 13.38
C PRO A 138 2.58 -15.22 12.85
N GLY A 139 2.81 -14.97 11.56
CA GLY A 139 4.12 -15.21 10.92
C GLY A 139 5.13 -14.05 10.88
N LEU A 140 4.77 -12.85 11.31
CA LEU A 140 5.60 -11.64 11.13
C LEU A 140 6.40 -11.32 12.38
N ALA A 141 7.54 -11.99 12.58
CA ALA A 141 8.31 -11.95 13.82
C ALA A 141 8.64 -10.53 14.33
N LYS A 142 9.09 -9.60 13.46
CA LYS A 142 9.42 -8.23 13.89
C LYS A 142 8.18 -7.43 14.25
N LEU A 143 7.12 -7.58 13.46
CA LEU A 143 5.86 -6.91 13.72
C LEU A 143 5.21 -7.43 15.01
N ASN A 144 5.30 -8.74 15.28
CA ASN A 144 4.78 -9.36 16.50
C ASN A 144 5.43 -8.79 17.76
N GLU A 145 6.75 -8.56 17.75
CA GLU A 145 7.46 -7.93 18.87
C GLU A 145 6.98 -6.50 19.10
N THR A 146 6.92 -5.70 18.04
CA THR A 146 6.44 -4.31 18.07
C THR A 146 5.01 -4.27 18.63
N MET A 147 4.12 -5.09 18.09
CA MET A 147 2.74 -5.16 18.51
C MET A 147 2.57 -5.55 19.97
N ARG A 148 3.35 -6.53 20.45
CA ARG A 148 3.32 -6.91 21.87
C ARG A 148 3.71 -5.73 22.75
N ALA A 149 4.76 -5.00 22.38
CA ALA A 149 5.17 -3.80 23.12
C ALA A 149 4.07 -2.72 23.11
N THR A 150 3.48 -2.44 21.94
CA THR A 150 2.38 -1.49 21.76
C THR A 150 1.16 -1.86 22.61
N THR A 151 0.71 -3.12 22.59
CA THR A 151 -0.44 -3.58 23.37
C THR A 151 -0.18 -3.47 24.88
N ILE A 152 1.00 -3.89 25.36
CA ILE A 152 1.36 -3.79 26.78
C ILE A 152 1.47 -2.32 27.22
N GLY A 153 2.10 -1.48 26.39
CA GLY A 153 2.26 -0.04 26.65
C GLY A 153 0.91 0.68 26.75
N LEU A 154 -0.02 0.39 25.83
CA LEU A 154 -1.38 0.95 25.88
C LEU A 154 -2.16 0.47 27.10
N ALA A 155 -2.12 -0.83 27.41
CA ALA A 155 -2.87 -1.41 28.52
C ALA A 155 -2.38 -0.88 29.89
N SER A 156 -1.07 -0.70 30.03
CA SER A 156 -0.45 -0.15 31.24
C SER A 156 -0.47 1.39 31.31
N ARG A 157 -0.96 2.06 30.26
CA ARG A 157 -0.86 3.52 30.08
C ARG A 157 0.58 4.05 30.06
N ALA A 158 1.57 3.19 29.81
CA ALA A 158 2.96 3.58 29.62
C ALA A 158 3.22 4.17 28.21
N MET A 159 2.28 3.98 27.27
CA MET A 159 2.28 4.62 25.95
C MET A 159 0.94 5.32 25.71
N SER A 160 1.01 6.52 25.13
CA SER A 160 -0.13 7.18 24.49
C SER A 160 -0.56 6.45 23.21
N LEU A 161 -1.73 6.80 22.68
CA LEU A 161 -2.20 6.23 21.40
C LEU A 161 -1.30 6.67 20.23
N GLU A 162 -0.81 7.91 20.28
CA GLU A 162 0.10 8.47 19.28
C GLU A 162 1.42 7.70 19.26
N GLU A 163 2.09 7.58 20.41
CA GLU A 163 3.35 6.81 20.53
C GLU A 163 3.17 5.34 20.11
N ALA A 164 2.03 4.73 20.48
CA ALA A 164 1.67 3.38 20.09
C ALA A 164 1.52 3.22 18.56
N THR A 165 0.89 4.20 17.91
CA THR A 165 0.68 4.24 16.46
C THR A 165 2.01 4.41 15.73
N GLU A 166 2.84 5.37 16.15
CA GLU A 166 4.18 5.60 15.58
C GLU A 166 5.10 4.40 15.74
N THR A 167 5.09 3.78 16.93
CA THR A 167 5.85 2.55 17.20
C THR A 167 5.43 1.44 16.24
N LEU A 168 4.12 1.28 16.04
CA LEU A 168 3.58 0.27 15.13
C LEU A 168 3.96 0.55 13.68
N GLU A 169 3.82 1.79 13.19
CA GLU A 169 4.25 2.20 11.84
C GLU A 169 5.72 1.86 11.58
N GLN A 170 6.60 2.20 12.51
CA GLN A 170 8.04 1.90 12.42
C GLN A 170 8.28 0.38 12.35
N GLY A 171 7.54 -0.41 13.14
CA GLY A 171 7.57 -1.87 13.09
C GLY A 171 7.12 -2.43 11.74
N VAL A 172 6.05 -1.86 11.16
CA VAL A 172 5.53 -2.25 9.84
C VAL A 172 6.56 -1.99 8.74
N VAL A 173 7.11 -0.77 8.67
CA VAL A 173 8.17 -0.43 7.69
C VAL A 173 9.40 -1.32 7.89
N SER A 174 9.79 -1.55 9.15
CA SER A 174 10.92 -2.44 9.46
C SER A 174 10.69 -3.89 9.06
N GLN A 175 9.46 -4.39 9.18
CA GLN A 175 9.08 -5.73 8.73
C GLN A 175 9.14 -5.83 7.21
N TYR A 176 8.63 -4.84 6.47
CA TYR A 176 8.71 -4.82 5.00
C TYR A 176 10.15 -4.78 4.50
N ILE A 177 10.97 -3.87 5.03
CA ILE A 177 12.41 -3.80 4.69
C ILE A 177 13.10 -5.13 5.00
N HIS A 178 12.74 -5.77 6.12
CA HIS A 178 13.31 -7.07 6.48
C HIS A 178 12.91 -8.17 5.49
N ASN A 179 11.64 -8.24 5.09
CA ASN A 179 11.15 -9.22 4.12
C ASN A 179 11.88 -9.09 2.78
N VAL A 180 12.03 -7.86 2.28
CA VAL A 180 12.77 -7.56 1.04
C VAL A 180 14.22 -8.04 1.16
N ARG A 181 14.92 -7.71 2.26
CA ARG A 181 16.32 -8.10 2.47
C ARG A 181 16.53 -9.60 2.58
N ILE A 182 15.66 -10.31 3.31
CA ILE A 182 15.74 -11.77 3.41
C ILE A 182 15.55 -12.38 2.03
N GLY A 183 14.54 -11.94 1.28
CA GLY A 183 14.29 -12.41 -0.08
C GLY A 183 15.54 -12.33 -0.94
N VAL A 184 16.20 -11.16 -0.96
CA VAL A 184 17.45 -10.95 -1.71
C VAL A 184 18.57 -11.90 -1.28
N THR A 185 18.72 -12.13 0.03
CA THR A 185 19.85 -12.89 0.59
C THR A 185 19.72 -14.40 0.37
N THR A 186 18.53 -14.97 0.48
CA THR A 186 18.37 -16.44 0.46
C THR A 186 18.32 -17.05 -0.93
N GLY A 187 18.30 -16.22 -2.00
CA GLY A 187 18.22 -16.72 -3.39
C GLY A 187 16.95 -17.52 -3.73
N THR A 188 16.03 -17.68 -2.77
CA THR A 188 14.75 -18.39 -2.90
C THR A 188 13.65 -17.53 -3.50
N ILE A 189 14.00 -16.42 -4.16
CA ILE A 189 13.05 -15.62 -4.94
C ILE A 189 12.78 -16.36 -6.25
N GLY A 190 11.90 -17.36 -6.20
CA GLY A 190 11.31 -17.90 -7.41
C GLY A 190 10.55 -16.80 -8.17
N LYS A 191 10.61 -16.82 -9.51
CA LYS A 191 9.84 -15.93 -10.40
C LYS A 191 8.34 -15.86 -10.03
N GLU A 192 7.81 -16.88 -9.36
CA GLU A 192 6.42 -16.95 -8.92
C GLU A 192 6.03 -15.89 -7.87
N ARG A 193 6.99 -15.32 -7.12
CA ARG A 193 6.69 -14.27 -6.11
C ARG A 193 6.58 -12.86 -6.68
N CYS A 194 7.01 -12.70 -7.92
CA CYS A 194 7.03 -11.45 -8.67
C CYS A 194 5.74 -11.17 -9.42
N GLU A 195 5.04 -12.22 -9.83
CA GLU A 195 3.77 -12.16 -10.54
C GLU A 195 2.58 -12.28 -9.58
N GLY A 196 2.86 -12.39 -8.28
CA GLY A 196 1.85 -12.51 -7.24
C GLY A 196 1.08 -11.22 -7.04
N GLN A 197 -0.22 -11.37 -6.74
CA GLN A 197 -1.12 -10.26 -6.41
C GLN A 197 -0.62 -9.40 -5.23
N TYR A 198 0.32 -9.90 -4.42
CA TYR A 198 0.85 -9.27 -3.20
C TYR A 198 2.37 -9.09 -3.22
N TRP A 199 2.96 -8.80 -4.40
CA TRP A 199 4.41 -8.72 -4.62
C TRP A 199 5.17 -7.80 -3.65
N TRP A 200 4.54 -6.71 -3.21
CA TRP A 200 5.15 -5.70 -2.33
C TRP A 200 5.58 -6.24 -0.98
N ARG A 201 5.04 -7.40 -0.56
CA ARG A 201 5.43 -8.10 0.67
C ARG A 201 6.88 -8.58 0.66
N TYR A 202 7.47 -8.81 -0.51
CA TYR A 202 8.73 -9.54 -0.64
C TYR A 202 9.79 -8.85 -1.50
N TYR A 203 9.49 -7.70 -2.10
CA TYR A 203 10.33 -7.18 -3.16
C TYR A 203 10.33 -5.64 -3.25
N ASP A 204 11.44 -5.06 -3.71
CA ASP A 204 11.71 -3.60 -3.74
C ASP A 204 11.41 -2.93 -5.09
N THR A 205 11.17 -3.71 -6.15
CA THR A 205 10.88 -3.24 -7.51
C THR A 205 9.71 -4.03 -8.15
N PRO A 206 9.01 -3.57 -9.18
CA PRO A 206 8.30 -4.54 -10.01
C PRO A 206 9.34 -5.49 -10.59
N CYS A 207 9.08 -6.79 -10.59
CA CYS A 207 10.06 -7.70 -11.15
C CYS A 207 10.25 -7.41 -12.64
N THR A 208 11.47 -7.03 -13.01
CA THR A 208 11.82 -6.50 -14.34
C THR A 208 11.93 -7.58 -15.42
N GLY A 209 11.10 -8.63 -15.33
CA GLY A 209 11.07 -9.75 -16.27
C GLY A 209 9.86 -9.70 -17.19
N ARG A 210 9.85 -8.79 -18.16
CA ARG A 210 9.17 -9.00 -19.44
C ARG A 210 10.16 -8.77 -20.56
#